data_AF-A0A841GZQ2-F1
#
_entry.id   AF-A0A841GZQ2-F1
#
_cell.length_a   1.000
_cell.length_b   1.000
_cell.length_c   1.000
_cell.angle_alpha   90.00
_cell.angle_beta   90.00
_cell.angle_gamma   90.00
#
_symmetry.space_group_name_H-M   'P 1'
#
loop_
_entity.id
_entity.type
_entity.pdbx_description
1 polymer ?
#
loop_
_entity_poly.entity_id
_entity_poly.type
_entity_poly.pdbx_seq_one_letter_code
_entity_poly.pdbx_strand_id
1 'polypeptide(L)'
;MNKPHSISDPSAHPEWMMNDIERIGEALRKALPGLSVRISAPAVATGSWWLDALLHSHHVVVEWRPRTGFGVSTPSNDDYGEGADEIYAGRDEAFERVRRLLLSGGRTNDPAVLSLPNAS
;
A
#
# COMPACT_ATOMS: atom_id res chain seq x y z
N MET A 1 21.85 6.07 -39.23
CA MET A 1 20.45 6.43 -38.89
C MET A 1 20.06 5.62 -37.67
N ASN A 2 19.73 6.27 -36.54
CA ASN A 2 19.47 5.61 -35.26
C ASN A 2 18.12 4.85 -35.24
N LYS A 3 18.12 3.78 -34.42
CA LYS A 3 17.14 2.70 -34.21
C LYS A 3 15.65 3.11 -34.13
N PRO A 4 14.70 2.22 -34.49
CA PRO A 4 13.32 2.34 -34.03
C PRO A 4 13.22 2.01 -32.53
N HIS A 5 12.60 2.91 -31.76
CA HIS A 5 12.17 2.66 -30.39
C HIS A 5 11.07 1.59 -30.41
N SER A 6 11.32 0.46 -29.75
CA SER A 6 10.30 -0.56 -29.49
C SER A 6 9.13 0.05 -28.73
N ILE A 7 7.94 -0.26 -29.24
CA ILE A 7 6.64 0.15 -28.73
C ILE A 7 6.48 -0.32 -27.29
N SER A 8 6.16 0.63 -26.42
CA SER A 8 5.94 0.50 -24.99
C SER A 8 4.82 -0.47 -24.64
N ASP A 9 5.01 -1.21 -23.56
CA ASP A 9 3.94 -1.91 -22.85
C ASP A 9 2.85 -0.89 -22.43
N PRO A 10 1.60 -1.02 -22.87
CA PRO A 10 0.54 -0.06 -22.56
C PRO A 10 0.00 -0.15 -21.12
N SER A 11 0.54 -1.06 -20.28
CA SER A 11 0.10 -1.26 -18.89
C SER A 11 1.00 -0.57 -17.87
N ALA A 12 2.14 -0.03 -18.29
CA ALA A 12 3.04 0.72 -17.42
C ALA A 12 2.87 2.23 -17.65
N HIS A 13 2.25 2.92 -16.70
CA HIS A 13 2.37 4.37 -16.64
C HIS A 13 3.86 4.73 -16.57
N PRO A 14 4.37 5.64 -17.40
CA PRO A 14 5.76 6.06 -17.27
C PRO A 14 5.98 6.65 -15.86
N GLU A 15 7.17 6.50 -15.27
CA GLU A 15 7.44 6.83 -13.85
C GLU A 15 7.03 8.28 -13.45
N TRP A 16 6.97 9.20 -14.41
CA TRP A 16 6.54 10.58 -14.22
C TRP A 16 5.01 10.79 -14.22
N MET A 17 4.22 9.77 -14.57
CA MET A 17 2.74 9.75 -14.46
C MET A 17 2.24 8.94 -13.28
N MET A 18 3.09 8.12 -12.67
CA MET A 18 2.70 7.31 -11.51
C MET A 18 2.46 8.18 -10.29
N ASN A 19 1.32 7.95 -9.66
CA ASN A 19 1.00 8.53 -8.36
C ASN A 19 1.79 7.86 -7.24
N ASP A 20 1.67 8.35 -6.00
CA ASP A 20 2.53 7.87 -4.92
C ASP A 20 2.24 6.42 -4.49
N ILE A 21 0.98 5.95 -4.56
CA ILE A 21 0.67 4.56 -4.21
C ILE A 21 1.18 3.58 -5.28
N GLU A 22 1.17 3.99 -6.56
CA GLU A 22 1.77 3.23 -7.65
C GLU A 22 3.29 3.12 -7.48
N ARG A 23 3.94 4.22 -7.07
CA ARG A 23 5.38 4.22 -6.75
C ARG A 23 5.72 3.29 -5.59
N ILE A 24 4.89 3.24 -4.54
CA ILE A 24 5.05 2.26 -3.45
C ILE A 24 4.94 0.83 -4.01
N GLY A 25 3.92 0.55 -4.81
CA GLY A 25 3.71 -0.79 -5.37
C GLY A 25 4.85 -1.25 -6.26
N GLU A 26 5.42 -0.37 -7.08
CA GLU A 26 6.60 -0.69 -7.89
C GLU A 26 7.85 -0.92 -7.03
N ALA A 27 8.09 -0.05 -6.04
CA ALA A 27 9.22 -0.18 -5.12
C ALA A 27 9.16 -1.51 -4.34
N LEU A 28 7.97 -1.90 -3.89
CA LEU A 28 7.75 -3.16 -3.18
C LEU A 28 8.00 -4.38 -4.09
N ARG A 29 7.50 -4.37 -5.34
CA ARG A 29 7.77 -5.44 -6.32
C ARG A 29 9.27 -5.59 -6.61
N LYS A 30 9.99 -4.47 -6.71
CA LYS A 30 11.45 -4.47 -6.90
C LYS A 30 12.20 -5.02 -5.66
N ALA A 31 11.73 -4.68 -4.46
CA ALA A 31 12.39 -5.05 -3.21
C ALA A 31 12.10 -6.48 -2.72
N LEU A 32 10.94 -7.05 -3.07
CA LEU A 32 10.43 -8.30 -2.50
C LEU A 32 10.05 -9.30 -3.61
N PRO A 33 10.97 -10.21 -4.00
CA PRO A 33 10.65 -11.27 -4.95
C PRO A 33 9.49 -12.15 -4.46
N GLY A 34 8.53 -12.44 -5.34
CA GLY A 34 7.34 -13.24 -5.01
C GLY A 34 6.19 -12.47 -4.36
N LEU A 35 6.33 -11.15 -4.18
CA LEU A 35 5.23 -10.31 -3.74
C LEU A 35 4.16 -10.17 -4.84
N SER A 36 2.90 -10.44 -4.48
CA SER A 36 1.76 -10.05 -5.29
C SER A 36 1.28 -8.67 -4.87
N VAL A 37 1.13 -7.76 -5.84
CA VAL A 37 0.62 -6.40 -5.61
C VAL A 37 -0.52 -6.12 -6.56
N ARG A 38 -1.67 -5.71 -6.04
CA ARG A 38 -2.82 -5.22 -6.81
C ARG A 38 -3.11 -3.78 -6.42
N ILE A 39 -3.27 -2.91 -7.41
CA ILE A 39 -3.65 -1.51 -7.19
C ILE A 39 -5.04 -1.29 -7.78
N SER A 40 -5.92 -0.67 -7.00
CA SER A 40 -7.27 -0.31 -7.42
C SER A 40 -7.42 1.21 -7.39
N ALA A 41 -7.70 1.78 -8.56
CA ALA A 41 -8.01 3.19 -8.71
C ALA A 41 -9.39 3.51 -8.08
N PRO A 42 -9.60 4.74 -7.59
CA PRO A 42 -10.90 5.14 -7.08
C PRO A 42 -11.92 5.26 -8.22
N ALA A 43 -13.19 5.01 -7.90
CA ALA A 43 -14.28 5.21 -8.84
C ALA A 43 -14.50 6.71 -9.20
N VAL A 44 -13.99 7.63 -8.38
CA VAL A 44 -14.09 9.08 -8.56
C VAL A 44 -12.73 9.74 -8.29
N ALA A 45 -12.44 10.88 -8.93
CA ALA A 45 -11.13 11.52 -8.86
C ALA A 45 -10.66 11.90 -7.44
N THR A 46 -11.58 12.07 -6.49
CA THR A 46 -11.31 12.40 -5.08
C THR A 46 -11.31 11.18 -4.15
N GLY A 47 -11.56 9.99 -4.70
CA GLY A 47 -11.66 8.76 -3.92
C GLY A 47 -10.30 8.20 -3.52
N SER A 48 -10.36 7.17 -2.67
CA SER A 48 -9.17 6.47 -2.20
C SER A 48 -8.65 5.48 -3.24
N TRP A 49 -7.33 5.50 -3.44
CA TRP A 49 -6.64 4.40 -4.09
C TRP A 49 -6.35 3.32 -3.06
N TRP A 50 -6.34 2.08 -3.52
CA TRP A 50 -6.04 0.93 -2.67
C TRP A 50 -4.90 0.11 -3.27
N LEU A 51 -4.01 -0.37 -2.40
CA LEU A 51 -2.98 -1.32 -2.74
C LEU A 51 -3.08 -2.52 -1.81
N ASP A 52 -3.30 -3.70 -2.40
CA ASP A 52 -3.21 -4.98 -1.72
C ASP A 52 -1.83 -5.57 -1.97
N ALA A 53 -1.06 -5.82 -0.91
CA ALA A 53 0.24 -6.48 -0.95
C ALA A 53 0.16 -7.81 -0.22
N LEU A 54 0.46 -8.90 -0.93
CA LEU A 54 0.44 -10.26 -0.39
C LEU A 54 1.79 -10.93 -0.61
N LEU A 55 2.48 -11.24 0.49
CA LEU A 55 3.72 -12.01 0.49
C LEU A 55 3.52 -13.29 1.32
N HIS A 56 3.63 -14.46 0.68
CA HIS A 56 3.23 -15.74 1.25
C HIS A 56 1.76 -15.71 1.72
N SER A 57 1.50 -15.81 3.02
CA SER A 57 0.17 -15.71 3.64
C SER A 57 -0.09 -14.37 4.34
N HIS A 58 0.83 -13.41 4.24
CA HIS A 58 0.72 -12.15 4.95
C HIS A 58 0.21 -11.03 4.03
N HIS A 59 -0.93 -10.43 4.41
CA HIS A 59 -1.63 -9.42 3.64
C HIS A 59 -1.53 -8.06 4.34
N VAL A 60 -1.05 -7.06 3.59
CA VAL A 60 -1.05 -5.66 3.99
C VAL A 60 -1.87 -4.87 2.99
N VAL A 61 -2.77 -4.03 3.48
CA VAL A 61 -3.59 -3.12 2.69
C VAL A 61 -3.13 -1.69 2.93
N VAL A 62 -2.95 -0.94 1.83
CA VAL A 62 -2.64 0.49 1.86
C VAL A 62 -3.78 1.26 1.21
N GLU A 63 -4.36 2.19 1.94
CA GLU A 63 -5.21 3.25 1.41
C GLU A 63 -4.35 4.46 1.09
N TRP A 64 -4.59 5.15 -0.03
CA TRP A 64 -3.98 6.45 -0.28
C TRP A 64 -4.98 7.48 -0.81
N ARG A 65 -4.86 8.70 -0.29
CA ARG A 65 -5.53 9.88 -0.81
C ARG A 65 -4.52 11.00 -1.00
N PRO A 66 -4.51 11.69 -2.16
CA PRO A 66 -3.50 12.72 -2.47
C PRO A 66 -3.37 13.84 -1.43
N ARG A 67 -4.43 14.14 -0.68
CA ARG A 67 -4.44 15.21 0.34
C ARG A 67 -4.34 14.72 1.78
N THR A 68 -4.50 13.42 2.03
CA THR A 68 -4.59 12.86 3.38
C THR A 68 -3.37 12.01 3.72
N GLY A 69 -2.68 11.46 2.72
CA GLY A 69 -1.55 10.55 2.92
C GLY A 69 -2.00 9.10 2.82
N PHE A 70 -1.34 8.23 3.58
CA PHE A 70 -1.45 6.78 3.48
C PHE A 70 -2.04 6.21 4.76
N GLY A 71 -3.03 5.33 4.61
CA GLY A 71 -3.47 4.42 5.65
C GLY A 71 -2.86 3.04 5.44
N VAL A 72 -2.34 2.40 6.47
CA VAL A 72 -1.76 1.04 6.41
C VAL A 72 -2.49 0.16 7.41
N SER A 73 -2.87 -1.04 6.96
CA SER A 73 -3.67 -1.99 7.75
C SER A 73 -3.25 -3.43 7.47
N THR A 74 -3.30 -4.30 8.47
CA THR A 74 -3.13 -5.76 8.30
C THR A 74 -4.46 -6.46 8.60
N PRO A 75 -5.34 -6.63 7.59
CA PRO A 75 -6.66 -7.20 7.83
C PRO A 75 -6.56 -8.63 8.39
N SER A 76 -7.32 -8.93 9.44
CA SER A 76 -7.73 -10.30 9.73
C SER A 76 -9.06 -10.61 9.06
N ASN A 77 -9.45 -11.89 9.08
CA ASN A 77 -10.75 -12.33 8.55
C ASN A 77 -11.94 -11.64 9.25
N ASP A 78 -11.74 -11.03 10.42
CA ASP A 78 -12.78 -10.40 11.22
C ASP A 78 -12.80 -8.85 11.13
N ASP A 79 -11.81 -8.21 10.51
CA ASP A 79 -11.58 -6.75 10.59
C ASP A 79 -12.16 -5.94 9.40
N TYR A 80 -13.19 -6.44 8.72
CA TYR A 80 -13.75 -5.75 7.56
C TYR A 80 -14.49 -4.47 7.96
N GLY A 81 -13.86 -3.31 7.76
CA GLY A 81 -14.51 -1.99 7.84
C GLY A 81 -13.98 -1.03 8.91
N GLU A 82 -12.92 -1.37 9.63
CA GLU A 82 -12.45 -0.57 10.79
C GLU A 82 -11.53 0.63 10.46
N GLY A 83 -11.34 0.93 9.17
CA GLY A 83 -10.45 2.01 8.74
C GLY A 83 -8.98 1.59 8.80
N ALA A 84 -8.07 2.54 8.56
CA ALA A 84 -6.64 2.26 8.60
C ALA A 84 -6.10 2.32 10.02
N ASP A 85 -5.32 1.30 10.40
CA ASP A 85 -4.71 1.21 11.72
C ASP A 85 -3.60 2.27 11.92
N GLU A 86 -2.84 2.55 10.87
CA GLU A 86 -1.71 3.48 10.93
C GLU A 86 -1.78 4.50 9.79
N ILE A 87 -1.52 5.78 10.10
CA ILE A 87 -1.53 6.87 9.11
C ILE A 87 -0.13 7.47 8.93
N TYR A 88 0.29 7.62 7.68
CA TYR A 88 1.57 8.20 7.29
C TYR A 88 1.38 9.34 6.30
N ALA A 89 2.08 10.46 6.51
CA ALA A 89 2.04 11.59 5.58
C ALA A 89 2.96 11.36 4.37
N GLY A 90 4.09 10.65 4.58
CA GLY A 90 5.12 10.45 3.57
C GLY A 90 5.07 9.08 2.89
N ARG A 91 5.30 9.08 1.58
CA ARG A 91 5.44 7.86 0.76
C ARG A 91 6.52 6.93 1.29
N ASP A 92 7.67 7.47 1.66
CA ASP A 92 8.84 6.67 2.05
C ASP A 92 8.62 6.03 3.44
N GLU A 93 7.92 6.72 4.35
CA GLU A 93 7.53 6.17 5.66
C GLU A 93 6.52 5.02 5.50
N ALA A 94 5.50 5.22 4.66
CA ALA A 94 4.52 4.19 4.34
C ALA A 94 5.18 2.98 3.69
N PHE A 95 6.09 3.20 2.73
CA PHE A 95 6.86 2.12 2.08
C PHE A 95 7.65 1.29 3.09
N GLU A 96 8.45 1.93 3.94
CA GLU A 96 9.26 1.19 4.92
C GLU A 96 8.40 0.44 5.94
N ARG A 97 7.25 1.01 6.33
CA ARG A 97 6.33 0.30 7.22
C ARG A 97 5.74 -0.95 6.56
N VAL A 98 5.19 -0.83 5.36
CA VAL A 98 4.60 -1.93 4.61
C VAL A 98 5.62 -3.03 4.36
N ARG A 99 6.84 -2.66 3.96
CA ARG A 99 7.96 -3.60 3.77
C ARG A 99 8.28 -4.35 5.06
N ARG A 100 8.35 -3.67 6.21
CA ARG A 100 8.59 -4.34 7.51
C ARG A 100 7.47 -5.31 7.87
N LEU A 101 6.21 -4.94 7.68
CA LEU A 101 5.06 -5.81 7.96
C LEU A 101 5.14 -7.08 7.10
N LEU A 102 5.33 -6.95 5.79
CA LEU A 102 5.47 -8.07 4.86
C LEU A 102 6.63 -9.02 5.20
N LEU A 103 7.77 -8.48 5.61
CA LEU A 103 8.95 -9.29 5.94
C LEU A 103 8.85 -9.96 7.32
N SER A 104 8.23 -9.30 8.30
CA SER A 104 8.12 -9.82 9.67
C SER A 104 6.89 -10.70 9.89
N GLY A 105 5.86 -10.56 9.05
CA GLY A 105 4.53 -11.12 9.32
C GLY A 105 3.82 -10.46 10.51
N GLY A 106 4.30 -9.31 10.99
CA GLY A 106 3.72 -8.58 12.11
C GLY A 106 2.40 -7.89 11.76
N ARG A 107 1.67 -7.41 12.77
CA ARG A 107 0.43 -6.65 12.57
C ARG A 107 0.67 -5.13 12.69
N THR A 108 -0.20 -4.36 12.08
CA THR A 108 -0.37 -2.94 12.40
C THR A 108 -0.88 -2.79 13.84
N ASN A 109 -0.56 -1.66 14.46
CA ASN A 109 -1.10 -1.32 15.77
C ASN A 109 -2.46 -0.68 15.58
N ASP A 110 -3.53 -1.38 15.91
CA ASP A 110 -4.86 -0.80 15.93
C ASP A 110 -4.94 0.30 17.02
N PRO A 111 -5.27 1.56 16.66
CA PRO A 111 -5.42 2.65 17.63
C PRO A 111 -6.59 2.42 18.61
N ALA A 112 -7.59 1.60 18.26
CA ALA A 112 -8.68 1.23 19.16
C ALA A 112 -8.22 0.28 20.26
N VAL A 113 -7.32 -0.67 19.97
CA VAL A 113 -6.75 -1.60 20.96
C VAL A 113 -5.91 -0.86 22.03
N LEU A 114 -5.28 0.26 21.66
CA LEU A 114 -4.52 1.09 22.60
C LEU A 114 -5.41 1.99 23.49
N SER A 115 -6.72 2.04 23.25
CA SER A 115 -7.69 2.83 24.04
C SER A 115 -8.49 2.02 25.07
N LEU A 116 -8.10 0.79 25.41
CA LEU A 116 -8.68 0.12 26.57
C LEU A 116 -8.13 0.71 27.88
N PRO A 117 -8.89 1.50 28.66
CA PRO A 117 -8.55 1.66 30.06
C PRO A 117 -8.64 0.29 30.73
N ASN A 118 -7.49 -0.22 31.17
CA ASN A 118 -7.46 -1.35 32.09
C ASN A 118 -8.22 -0.97 33.37
N ALA A 119 -9.34 -1.65 33.56
CA ALA A 119 -9.83 -2.27 34.79
C ALA A 119 -10.08 -1.38 36.03
N SER A 120 -11.35 -1.37 36.48
CA SER A 120 -11.84 -2.06 37.70
C SER A 120 -12.99 -1.28 38.35
#